data_AF-A0A938IBH2-F1
#
_entry.id   AF-A0A938IBH2-F1
#
_cell.length_a   1.000
_cell.length_b   1.000
_cell.length_c   1.000
_cell.angle_alpha   90.00
_cell.angle_beta   90.00
_cell.angle_gamma   90.00
#
_symmetry.space_group_name_H-M   'P 1'
#
loop_
_entity.id
_entity.type
_entity.pdbx_description
1 polymer ?
#
loop_
_entity_poly.entity_id
_entity_poly.type
_entity_poly.pdbx_seq_one_letter_code
_entity_poly.pdbx_strand_id
1 'polypeptide(L)'
;MRPPFEITPLCVRLLTDIERLLGRYEGLHQPRPAPLLRKSLRVKTVQGPVNPVPVAYTSGFGTSKKQLKVSATFKVNDGWGFQGSTQVRAIVTDGYDIPQTMSTWSAGDSSSDTLTITSVLASKSFANGARYYPTFQLSWEINTGGAVWISIGATTNPLYLTWKNPANAPFYRTVVHIGSTNIESQLPVAIQTPNNVVGAVFNEFADNRVYKIDTTTALRYKHVTADPNMTTAELLQDEYGQCKGWSDFFNDTLLAQGAASGNNKSEIVAKGITVTGFIVNNYDFKAAKIFAELSASDQTYWQWKLDDNVRTTVSMDWQSGDVANEPTTQFRNHWVVVVNGHIYDPSYGKDFNSLAEWEAAAVAGVWKGDEGSPYIHKRVSGETLTRWALF
;
A
#
# COMPACT_ATOMS: atom_id res chain seq x y z
N MET A 1 31.63 -3.03 -36.15
CA MET A 1 32.04 -1.86 -35.33
C MET A 1 31.58 -2.12 -33.90
N ARG A 2 32.50 -2.14 -32.93
CA ARG A 2 32.13 -2.15 -31.50
C ARG A 2 31.63 -0.74 -31.14
N PRO A 3 30.52 -0.59 -30.41
CA PRO A 3 30.13 0.72 -29.94
C PRO A 3 31.17 1.24 -28.93
N PRO A 4 31.56 2.53 -28.96
CA PRO A 4 32.59 3.09 -28.07
C PRO A 4 32.02 3.40 -26.68
N PHE A 5 31.04 2.63 -26.23
CA PHE A 5 30.44 2.78 -24.92
C PHE A 5 30.43 1.42 -24.24
N GLU A 6 31.02 1.39 -23.06
CA GLU A 6 30.85 0.34 -22.09
C GLU A 6 30.08 0.97 -20.93
N ILE A 7 28.93 0.40 -20.56
CA ILE A 7 28.22 0.83 -19.35
C ILE A 7 29.06 0.33 -18.17
N THR A 8 30.05 1.13 -17.79
CA THR A 8 30.90 0.78 -16.66
C THR A 8 30.11 0.90 -15.35
N PRO A 9 30.44 0.11 -14.33
CA PRO A 9 29.89 0.32 -12.99
C PRO A 9 30.10 1.75 -12.45
N LEU A 10 31.11 2.47 -12.96
CA LEU A 10 31.40 3.87 -12.64
C LEU A 10 30.46 4.86 -13.37
N CYS A 11 30.06 4.58 -14.62
CA CYS A 11 29.03 5.35 -15.35
C CYS A 11 27.66 5.29 -14.65
N VAL A 12 27.36 4.16 -14.03
CA VAL A 12 26.21 3.97 -13.15
C VAL A 12 26.31 4.80 -11.85
N ARG A 13 27.53 5.08 -11.39
CA ARG A 13 27.85 5.74 -10.12
C ARG A 13 27.91 7.28 -10.20
N LEU A 14 28.29 7.85 -11.35
CA LEU A 14 28.50 9.29 -11.54
C LEU A 14 27.21 10.07 -11.92
N LEU A 15 26.08 9.41 -12.09
CA LEU A 15 24.79 10.00 -12.51
C LEU A 15 23.99 10.64 -11.34
N THR A 16 24.61 10.87 -10.18
CA THR A 16 23.89 11.07 -8.90
C THR A 16 24.16 12.39 -8.16
N ASP A 17 24.78 13.40 -8.79
CA ASP A 17 24.99 14.70 -8.13
C ASP A 17 24.02 15.81 -8.61
N ILE A 18 23.36 16.44 -7.63
CA ILE A 18 22.96 17.88 -7.43
C ILE A 18 21.52 18.08 -6.87
N GLU A 19 21.37 19.16 -6.08
CA GLU A 19 20.77 19.30 -4.75
C GLU A 19 19.30 19.82 -4.62
N ARG A 20 18.78 19.60 -3.39
CA ARG A 20 17.70 20.20 -2.57
C ARG A 20 17.01 21.52 -2.96
N LEU A 21 15.69 21.55 -2.69
CA LEU A 21 14.82 22.64 -2.18
C LEU A 21 13.51 21.94 -1.70
N LEU A 22 12.94 22.01 -0.48
CA LEU A 22 12.82 23.01 0.60
C LEU A 22 12.46 22.30 1.94
N GLY A 23 12.74 22.95 3.08
CA GLY A 23 12.02 22.77 4.36
C GLY A 23 12.79 22.12 5.51
N ARG A 24 13.52 22.92 6.31
CA ARG A 24 14.04 22.54 7.65
C ARG A 24 13.00 22.85 8.74
N TYR A 25 12.83 21.93 9.69
CA TYR A 25 12.70 22.25 11.12
C TYR A 25 13.68 21.33 11.88
N GLU A 26 14.43 21.90 12.82
CA GLU A 26 15.64 21.32 13.41
C GLU A 26 15.37 20.52 14.69
N GLY A 27 15.98 19.34 14.80
CA GLY A 27 16.15 18.57 16.03
C GLY A 27 17.57 18.00 16.05
N LEU A 28 18.35 18.42 17.05
CA LEU A 28 19.79 18.29 17.21
C LEU A 28 20.26 16.83 17.45
N HIS A 29 21.47 16.55 16.93
CA HIS A 29 22.40 15.45 17.28
C HIS A 29 22.07 14.01 16.88
N GLN A 30 22.52 13.60 15.68
CA GLN A 30 23.02 12.25 15.43
C GLN A 30 24.22 12.24 14.46
N PRO A 31 25.18 11.29 14.59
CA PRO A 31 26.35 11.18 13.73
C PRO A 31 25.97 10.77 12.30
N ARG A 32 26.73 11.27 11.32
CA ARG A 32 26.54 10.99 9.88
C ARG A 32 26.58 9.48 9.59
N PRO A 33 25.56 8.89 8.94
CA PRO A 33 25.65 7.54 8.42
C PRO A 33 26.58 7.49 7.19
N ALA A 34 27.34 6.40 7.08
CA ALA A 34 28.20 6.10 5.93
C ALA A 34 27.38 5.86 4.64
N PRO A 35 27.84 6.32 3.46
CA PRO A 35 27.02 6.30 2.25
C PRO A 35 26.90 4.92 1.60
N LEU A 36 25.67 4.46 1.38
CA LEU A 36 25.28 3.32 0.53
C LEU A 36 24.52 3.84 -0.72
N LEU A 37 24.82 3.27 -1.90
CA LEU A 37 24.48 3.74 -3.26
C LEU A 37 23.05 3.44 -3.76
N ARG A 38 22.41 4.35 -4.51
CA ARG A 38 21.15 4.15 -5.29
C ARG A 38 21.10 4.97 -6.62
N LYS A 39 20.42 4.44 -7.65
CA LYS A 39 20.23 5.00 -9.03
C LYS A 39 18.94 5.86 -9.18
N SER A 40 18.89 6.77 -10.16
CA SER A 40 17.72 7.64 -10.47
C SER A 40 17.26 7.54 -11.94
N LEU A 41 15.95 7.30 -12.15
CA LEU A 41 15.18 7.45 -13.40
C LEU A 41 13.94 8.31 -13.06
N ARG A 42 13.64 9.37 -13.81
CA ARG A 42 12.41 10.17 -13.59
C ARG A 42 11.24 9.68 -14.45
N VAL A 43 10.57 8.66 -13.95
CA VAL A 43 9.10 8.52 -14.08
C VAL A 43 8.48 9.43 -13.03
N LYS A 44 7.22 9.90 -13.14
CA LYS A 44 6.60 10.66 -12.03
C LYS A 44 6.56 9.78 -10.78
N THR A 45 7.48 10.00 -9.86
CA THR A 45 7.62 9.29 -8.59
C THR A 45 7.06 10.14 -7.46
N VAL A 46 6.13 9.60 -6.67
CA VAL A 46 5.73 10.18 -5.38
C VAL A 46 6.73 9.73 -4.33
N GLN A 47 7.41 10.68 -3.66
CA GLN A 47 8.42 10.39 -2.65
C GLN A 47 7.79 10.38 -1.25
N GLY A 48 7.91 9.24 -0.56
CA GLY A 48 7.60 9.09 0.87
C GLY A 48 8.85 8.70 1.68
N PRO A 49 8.81 8.84 3.02
CA PRO A 49 10.01 8.82 3.88
C PRO A 49 10.69 7.44 4.08
N VAL A 50 10.15 6.34 3.55
CA VAL A 50 10.69 4.99 3.76
C VAL A 50 11.35 4.47 2.48
N ASN A 51 12.66 4.63 2.38
CA ASN A 51 13.60 4.01 1.42
C ASN A 51 13.02 3.59 0.05
N PRO A 52 12.45 4.51 -0.75
CA PRO A 52 11.59 4.13 -1.86
C PRO A 52 12.41 3.45 -2.97
N VAL A 53 12.02 2.22 -3.31
CA VAL A 53 12.27 1.71 -4.65
C VAL A 53 11.34 2.50 -5.57
N PRO A 54 11.85 3.19 -6.61
CA PRO A 54 11.00 3.93 -7.54
C PRO A 54 9.91 3.02 -8.10
N VAL A 55 8.66 3.45 -7.99
CA VAL A 55 7.52 2.74 -8.58
C VAL A 55 7.17 3.43 -9.89
N ALA A 56 7.30 2.72 -11.01
CA ALA A 56 6.73 3.18 -12.27
C ALA A 56 5.25 2.78 -12.32
N TYR A 57 4.35 3.75 -12.48
CA TYR A 57 2.93 3.46 -12.64
C TYR A 57 2.26 4.33 -13.71
N THR A 58 1.18 3.80 -14.29
CA THR A 58 0.25 4.52 -15.16
C THR A 58 -1.15 3.95 -14.99
N SER A 59 -2.20 4.65 -15.45
CA SER A 59 -3.58 4.18 -15.33
C SER A 59 -4.08 3.46 -16.58
N GLY A 60 -4.85 2.39 -16.38
CA GLY A 60 -5.48 1.60 -17.46
C GLY A 60 -6.84 2.15 -17.91
N PHE A 61 -7.46 3.07 -17.17
CA PHE A 61 -8.80 3.62 -17.47
C PHE A 61 -8.80 5.13 -17.76
N GLY A 62 -9.70 5.58 -18.63
CA GLY A 62 -9.94 6.99 -18.96
C GLY A 62 -9.55 7.39 -20.39
N THR A 63 -9.97 8.59 -20.82
CA THR A 63 -9.84 9.07 -22.21
C THR A 63 -8.49 9.68 -22.57
N SER A 64 -7.60 9.93 -21.60
CA SER A 64 -6.45 10.81 -21.84
C SER A 64 -5.07 10.27 -21.44
N LYS A 65 -4.91 9.07 -20.83
CA LYS A 65 -3.64 8.71 -20.16
C LYS A 65 -3.26 7.22 -20.14
N LYS A 66 -3.54 6.47 -21.22
CA LYS A 66 -3.16 5.05 -21.31
C LYS A 66 -1.77 4.80 -21.92
N GLN A 67 -1.09 5.83 -22.41
CA GLN A 67 0.23 5.69 -23.01
C GLN A 67 1.31 5.90 -21.96
N LEU A 68 2.30 5.01 -21.94
CA LEU A 68 3.50 5.20 -21.14
C LEU A 68 4.14 6.55 -21.49
N LYS A 69 4.46 7.36 -20.49
CA LYS A 69 5.15 8.63 -20.66
C LYS A 69 6.55 8.52 -20.08
N VAL A 70 7.57 8.63 -20.94
CA VAL A 70 8.98 8.39 -20.59
C VAL A 70 9.78 9.67 -20.71
N SER A 71 10.65 9.89 -19.73
CA SER A 71 11.78 10.80 -19.82
C SER A 71 13.05 9.98 -19.59
N ALA A 72 14.12 10.30 -20.33
CA ALA A 72 15.40 9.62 -20.19
C ALA A 72 16.54 10.62 -20.37
N THR A 73 17.63 10.36 -19.65
CA THR A 73 18.88 11.12 -19.70
C THR A 73 20.01 10.15 -19.98
N PHE A 74 20.80 10.43 -21.01
CA PHE A 74 21.94 9.64 -21.43
C PHE A 74 23.20 10.47 -21.21
N LYS A 75 24.19 9.91 -20.53
CA LYS A 75 25.53 10.50 -20.48
C LYS A 75 26.25 10.17 -21.77
N VAL A 76 26.95 11.15 -22.32
CA VAL A 76 27.81 11.01 -23.48
C VAL A 76 29.23 11.30 -23.04
N ASN A 77 30.14 10.38 -23.37
CA ASN A 77 31.56 10.61 -23.15
C ASN A 77 32.10 11.61 -24.17
N ASP A 78 33.06 12.43 -23.74
CA ASP A 78 33.73 13.42 -24.58
C ASP A 78 34.26 12.82 -25.89
N GLY A 79 34.14 13.59 -26.98
CA GLY A 79 34.67 13.23 -28.30
C GLY A 79 33.64 12.72 -29.32
N TRP A 80 32.37 12.54 -28.92
CA TRP A 80 31.28 12.44 -29.90
C TRP A 80 30.95 13.84 -30.41
N GLY A 81 31.58 14.24 -31.51
CA GLY A 81 31.25 15.48 -32.22
C GLY A 81 29.81 15.42 -32.75
N PHE A 82 28.83 15.78 -31.93
CA PHE A 82 27.44 15.90 -32.36
C PHE A 82 27.30 17.10 -33.28
N GLN A 83 27.54 16.89 -34.56
CA GLN A 83 27.25 17.85 -35.60
C GLN A 83 25.87 17.57 -36.19
N GLY A 84 24.80 17.79 -35.39
CA GLY A 84 23.44 17.71 -35.93
C GLY A 84 22.33 17.33 -34.94
N SER A 85 21.16 17.03 -35.53
CA SER A 85 19.95 16.60 -34.85
C SER A 85 20.10 15.17 -34.33
N THR A 86 20.32 15.01 -33.02
CA THR A 86 20.35 13.69 -32.38
C THR A 86 18.95 13.25 -32.00
N GLN A 87 18.61 12.00 -32.33
CA GLN A 87 17.34 11.38 -32.03
C GLN A 87 17.54 10.13 -31.17
N VAL A 88 16.61 9.88 -30.27
CA VAL A 88 16.56 8.69 -29.43
C VAL A 88 15.21 8.00 -29.59
N ARG A 89 15.22 6.67 -29.53
CA ARG A 89 14.00 5.84 -29.43
C ARG A 89 14.22 4.67 -28.47
N ALA A 90 13.14 3.99 -28.09
CA ALA A 90 13.23 2.72 -27.39
C ALA A 90 12.28 1.70 -28.02
N ILE A 91 12.74 0.47 -28.11
CA ILE A 91 11.95 -0.68 -28.55
C ILE A 91 11.52 -1.48 -27.31
N VAL A 92 10.24 -1.83 -27.24
CA VAL A 92 9.64 -2.60 -26.14
C VAL A 92 8.97 -3.85 -26.69
N THR A 93 9.16 -4.99 -26.02
CA THR A 93 8.77 -6.33 -26.50
C THR A 93 7.27 -6.52 -26.82
N ASP A 94 6.38 -5.58 -26.46
CA ASP A 94 4.93 -5.67 -26.72
C ASP A 94 4.37 -4.50 -27.57
N GLY A 95 5.26 -3.79 -28.28
CA GLY A 95 4.89 -2.68 -29.16
C GLY A 95 4.54 -1.38 -28.43
N TYR A 96 5.03 -1.19 -27.21
CA TYR A 96 4.96 0.07 -26.45
C TYR A 96 6.18 0.96 -26.70
N ASP A 97 6.65 0.97 -27.94
CA ASP A 97 7.89 1.65 -28.34
C ASP A 97 7.85 3.14 -28.02
N ILE A 98 8.98 3.69 -27.61
CA ILE A 98 9.15 5.14 -27.52
C ILE A 98 9.54 5.61 -28.92
N PRO A 99 8.71 6.43 -29.59
CA PRO A 99 8.97 6.84 -30.96
C PRO A 99 10.26 7.66 -31.05
N GLN A 100 10.80 7.75 -32.26
CA GLN A 100 11.95 8.62 -32.53
C GLN A 100 11.67 10.04 -32.04
N THR A 101 12.54 10.53 -31.16
CA THR A 101 12.37 11.82 -30.51
C THR A 101 13.67 12.59 -30.56
N MET A 102 13.58 13.85 -30.98
CA MET A 102 14.68 14.80 -30.90
C MET A 102 15.14 14.96 -29.45
N SER A 103 16.39 14.62 -29.17
CA SER A 103 16.97 14.82 -27.84
C SER A 103 17.50 16.23 -27.68
N THR A 104 17.38 16.79 -26.48
CA THR A 104 18.03 18.04 -26.08
C THR A 104 19.42 17.72 -25.53
N TRP A 105 20.45 18.29 -26.15
CA TRP A 105 21.82 18.24 -25.65
C TRP A 105 22.02 19.30 -24.58
N SER A 106 22.74 18.95 -23.51
CA SER A 106 23.23 19.87 -22.51
C SER A 106 24.71 19.58 -22.28
N ALA A 107 25.54 20.60 -22.47
CA ALA A 107 26.94 20.56 -22.07
C ALA A 107 27.05 20.18 -20.59
N GLY A 108 27.88 19.20 -20.28
CA GLY A 108 28.23 18.89 -18.89
C GLY A 108 29.33 19.80 -18.35
N ASP A 109 29.84 19.45 -17.16
CA ASP A 109 31.25 19.75 -16.87
C ASP A 109 32.15 18.98 -17.84
N SER A 110 33.47 19.19 -17.78
CA SER A 110 34.49 18.70 -18.73
C SER A 110 34.62 17.16 -18.89
N SER A 111 33.57 16.40 -18.62
CA SER A 111 33.48 14.94 -18.83
C SER A 111 32.04 14.40 -18.91
N SER A 112 30.98 15.23 -18.95
CA SER A 112 29.62 14.72 -18.72
C SER A 112 28.49 15.37 -19.53
N ASP A 113 28.70 15.52 -20.85
CA ASP A 113 27.61 15.87 -21.74
C ASP A 113 26.39 14.95 -21.57
N THR A 114 25.19 15.53 -21.69
CA THR A 114 23.95 14.76 -21.59
C THR A 114 23.02 14.98 -22.77
N LEU A 115 22.34 13.91 -23.16
CA LEU A 115 21.19 13.93 -24.05
C LEU A 115 19.94 13.64 -23.24
N THR A 116 18.90 14.44 -23.43
CA THR A 116 17.63 14.26 -22.72
C THR A 116 16.47 14.15 -23.68
N ILE A 117 15.56 13.22 -23.41
CA ILE A 117 14.20 13.26 -23.93
C ILE A 117 13.26 13.46 -22.75
N THR A 118 12.28 14.34 -22.92
CA THR A 118 11.34 14.68 -21.84
C THR A 118 9.94 14.38 -22.29
N SER A 119 9.19 13.65 -21.46
CA SER A 119 7.74 13.55 -21.58
C SER A 119 7.24 12.88 -22.88
N VAL A 120 8.00 11.93 -23.43
CA VAL A 120 7.66 11.24 -24.69
C VAL A 120 6.59 10.17 -24.43
N LEU A 121 5.54 10.17 -25.24
CA LEU A 121 4.50 9.13 -25.19
C LEU A 121 4.92 7.91 -26.01
N ALA A 122 4.67 6.72 -25.48
CA ALA A 122 4.82 5.47 -26.22
C ALA A 122 3.84 5.40 -27.41
N SER A 123 4.22 4.65 -28.44
CA SER A 123 3.49 4.48 -29.70
C SER A 123 2.10 3.88 -29.51
N LYS A 124 1.89 3.12 -28.42
CA LYS A 124 0.64 2.43 -28.12
C LYS A 124 0.16 2.68 -26.69
N SER A 125 -1.15 2.67 -26.53
CA SER A 125 -1.82 2.66 -25.21
C SER A 125 -1.82 1.26 -24.61
N PHE A 126 -1.66 1.15 -23.29
CA PHE A 126 -1.96 -0.07 -22.56
C PHE A 126 -3.42 -0.49 -22.75
N ALA A 127 -3.64 -1.81 -22.72
CA ALA A 127 -4.98 -2.35 -22.59
C ALA A 127 -5.63 -1.89 -21.27
N ASN A 128 -6.96 -1.90 -21.22
CA ASN A 128 -7.67 -1.56 -19.99
C ASN A 128 -7.33 -2.52 -18.85
N GLY A 129 -7.46 -2.02 -17.63
CA GLY A 129 -7.36 -2.79 -16.39
C GLY A 129 -6.02 -2.65 -15.68
N ALA A 130 -5.96 -3.17 -14.45
CA ALA A 130 -4.71 -3.25 -13.72
C ALA A 130 -3.83 -4.40 -14.23
N ARG A 131 -2.51 -4.21 -14.23
CA ARG A 131 -1.49 -5.22 -14.61
C ARG A 131 -0.17 -4.99 -13.90
N TYR A 132 0.64 -6.03 -13.81
CA TYR A 132 2.00 -5.98 -13.32
C TYR A 132 2.96 -6.59 -14.33
N TYR A 133 3.89 -5.79 -14.82
CA TYR A 133 5.01 -6.26 -15.62
C TYR A 133 6.21 -6.42 -14.69
N PRO A 134 6.59 -7.64 -14.28
CA PRO A 134 7.72 -7.84 -13.36
C PRO A 134 9.03 -7.36 -13.96
N THR A 135 9.16 -7.42 -15.29
CA THR A 135 10.27 -6.87 -16.04
C THR A 135 9.74 -6.13 -17.26
N PHE A 136 9.75 -4.80 -17.23
CA PHE A 136 9.46 -3.94 -18.36
C PHE A 136 10.77 -3.41 -18.94
N GLN A 137 11.16 -3.96 -20.10
CA GLN A 137 12.44 -3.64 -20.75
C GLN A 137 12.26 -2.61 -21.86
N LEU A 138 13.13 -1.60 -21.88
CA LEU A 138 13.26 -0.59 -22.93
C LEU A 138 14.64 -0.75 -23.57
N SER A 139 14.68 -1.19 -24.83
CA SER A 139 15.92 -1.30 -25.61
C SER A 139 16.17 0.01 -26.36
N TRP A 140 17.17 0.77 -25.95
CA TRP A 140 17.41 2.12 -26.42
C TRP A 140 18.29 2.14 -27.67
N GLU A 141 17.94 3.04 -28.59
CA GLU A 141 18.70 3.30 -29.80
C GLU A 141 18.86 4.81 -30.04
N ILE A 142 19.99 5.18 -30.62
CA ILE A 142 20.34 6.56 -30.97
C ILE A 142 20.61 6.68 -32.47
N ASN A 143 20.31 7.87 -33.01
CA ASN A 143 20.67 8.28 -34.36
C ASN A 143 21.27 9.70 -34.30
N THR A 144 22.45 9.89 -34.89
CA THR A 144 23.21 11.15 -34.85
C THR A 144 23.24 11.88 -36.19
N GLY A 145 22.19 11.75 -37.02
CA GLY A 145 22.08 12.45 -38.30
C GLY A 145 22.30 11.57 -39.54
N GLY A 146 22.07 10.25 -39.43
CA GLY A 146 22.16 9.29 -40.54
C GLY A 146 20.90 8.42 -40.69
N ALA A 147 20.96 7.39 -41.54
CA ALA A 147 19.87 6.41 -41.69
C ALA A 147 19.97 5.23 -40.71
N VAL A 148 21.06 5.14 -39.94
CA VAL A 148 21.39 3.98 -39.10
C VAL A 148 21.07 4.27 -37.65
N TRP A 149 20.30 3.39 -37.02
CA TRP A 149 20.06 3.36 -35.58
C TRP A 149 21.11 2.49 -34.90
N ILE A 150 21.69 3.00 -33.81
CA ILE A 150 22.73 2.32 -33.05
C ILE A 150 22.15 1.97 -31.68
N SER A 151 22.23 0.69 -31.29
CA SER A 151 21.84 0.27 -29.94
C SER A 151 22.78 0.86 -28.89
N ILE A 152 22.20 1.48 -27.85
CA ILE A 152 22.92 2.10 -26.72
C ILE A 152 22.62 1.40 -25.39
N GLY A 153 22.12 0.16 -25.46
CA GLY A 153 21.81 -0.68 -24.30
C GLY A 153 20.32 -0.71 -23.96
N ALA A 154 19.99 -1.26 -22.79
CA ALA A 154 18.61 -1.42 -22.35
C ALA A 154 18.44 -1.04 -20.88
N THR A 155 17.23 -0.65 -20.50
CA THR A 155 16.81 -0.47 -19.10
C THR A 155 15.68 -1.44 -18.77
N THR A 156 15.67 -1.95 -17.52
CA THR A 156 14.67 -2.90 -17.04
C THR A 156 14.13 -2.43 -15.69
N ASN A 157 12.81 -2.30 -15.57
CA ASN A 157 12.16 -1.96 -14.30
C ASN A 157 10.84 -2.70 -14.17
N PRO A 158 10.35 -3.00 -12.96
CA PRO A 158 8.96 -3.37 -12.78
C PRO A 158 8.04 -2.20 -13.17
N LEU A 159 6.92 -2.50 -13.83
CA LEU A 159 5.90 -1.51 -14.18
C LEU A 159 4.53 -1.96 -13.66
N TYR A 160 3.85 -1.05 -12.98
CA TYR A 160 2.49 -1.27 -12.48
C TYR A 160 1.49 -0.46 -13.30
N LEU A 161 0.51 -1.14 -13.88
CA LEU A 161 -0.67 -0.50 -14.44
C LEU A 161 -1.74 -0.52 -13.35
N THR A 162 -2.15 0.66 -12.89
CA THR A 162 -3.25 0.80 -11.92
C THR A 162 -4.58 0.72 -12.65
N TRP A 163 -5.63 0.22 -12.00
CA TRP A 163 -6.94 0.07 -12.63
C TRP A 163 -7.45 1.40 -13.20
N LYS A 164 -7.50 2.45 -12.35
CA LYS A 164 -7.86 3.83 -12.72
C LYS A 164 -6.74 4.81 -12.37
N ASN A 165 -6.96 6.09 -12.68
CA ASN A 165 -6.12 7.15 -12.14
C ASN A 165 -6.12 7.04 -10.62
N PRO A 166 -4.94 6.91 -9.99
CA PRO A 166 -4.86 6.88 -8.55
C PRO A 166 -5.39 8.18 -7.93
N ALA A 167 -6.00 8.06 -6.76
CA ALA A 167 -6.33 9.20 -5.91
C ALA A 167 -5.09 9.67 -5.11
N ASN A 168 -5.26 10.62 -4.19
CA ASN A 168 -4.18 11.12 -3.32
C ASN A 168 -3.75 10.05 -2.29
N ALA A 169 -3.08 8.99 -2.75
CA ALA A 169 -2.54 7.90 -1.94
C ALA A 169 -1.01 8.03 -1.78
N PRO A 170 -0.42 7.48 -0.71
CA PRO A 170 1.00 7.17 -0.72
C PRO A 170 1.29 5.98 -1.66
N PHE A 171 2.18 6.17 -2.62
CA PHE A 171 2.55 5.13 -3.61
C PHE A 171 3.70 4.26 -3.12
N TYR A 172 3.55 3.63 -1.95
CA TYR A 172 4.49 2.61 -1.53
C TYR A 172 4.48 1.45 -2.53
N ARG A 173 5.65 0.86 -2.81
CA ARG A 173 5.76 -0.24 -3.77
C ARG A 173 4.85 -1.41 -3.39
N THR A 174 4.78 -1.77 -2.11
CA THR A 174 3.89 -2.83 -1.62
C THR A 174 2.42 -2.53 -1.92
N VAL A 175 1.96 -1.30 -1.64
CA VAL A 175 0.59 -0.84 -1.89
C VAL A 175 0.22 -1.00 -3.37
N VAL A 176 1.04 -0.46 -4.26
CA VAL A 176 0.75 -0.53 -5.70
C VAL A 176 0.85 -1.98 -6.21
N HIS A 177 1.80 -2.76 -5.68
CA HIS A 177 1.99 -4.15 -6.08
C HIS A 177 0.81 -5.04 -5.70
N ILE A 178 0.39 -5.04 -4.43
CA ILE A 178 -0.74 -5.83 -3.95
C ILE A 178 -1.98 -5.48 -4.78
N GLY A 179 -2.27 -4.17 -4.94
CA GLY A 179 -3.42 -3.74 -5.70
C GLY A 179 -3.40 -4.25 -7.16
N SER A 180 -2.29 -4.03 -7.87
CA SER A 180 -2.23 -4.38 -9.30
C SER A 180 -2.19 -5.90 -9.55
N THR A 181 -1.46 -6.66 -8.73
CA THR A 181 -1.31 -8.12 -8.91
C THR A 181 -2.57 -8.89 -8.50
N ASN A 182 -3.26 -8.49 -7.43
CA ASN A 182 -4.51 -9.13 -7.04
C ASN A 182 -5.63 -8.86 -8.04
N ILE A 183 -5.74 -7.62 -8.56
CA ILE A 183 -6.70 -7.32 -9.62
C ILE A 183 -6.38 -8.12 -10.89
N GLU A 184 -5.12 -8.17 -11.32
CA GLU A 184 -4.72 -8.89 -12.53
C GLU A 184 -4.95 -10.40 -12.44
N SER A 185 -4.62 -11.02 -11.30
CA SER A 185 -4.73 -12.47 -11.12
C SER A 185 -6.17 -12.95 -10.95
N GLN A 186 -7.05 -12.10 -10.43
CA GLN A 186 -8.41 -12.52 -10.07
C GLN A 186 -9.49 -12.02 -11.04
N LEU A 187 -9.26 -10.90 -11.74
CA LEU A 187 -10.28 -10.27 -12.57
C LEU A 187 -9.86 -10.14 -14.03
N PRO A 188 -10.54 -10.86 -14.96
CA PRO A 188 -10.52 -10.52 -16.36
C PRO A 188 -10.88 -9.03 -16.55
N VAL A 189 -10.16 -8.36 -17.46
CA VAL A 189 -10.33 -6.92 -17.74
C VAL A 189 -11.80 -6.54 -17.96
N ALA A 190 -12.58 -7.40 -18.61
CA ALA A 190 -13.99 -7.15 -18.94
C ALA A 190 -14.91 -6.99 -17.72
N ILE A 191 -14.51 -7.48 -16.54
CA ILE A 191 -15.35 -7.48 -15.33
C ILE A 191 -14.77 -6.61 -14.20
N GLN A 192 -13.76 -5.78 -14.48
CA GLN A 192 -13.19 -4.86 -13.50
C GLN A 192 -14.12 -3.67 -13.24
N THR A 193 -15.16 -3.89 -12.43
CA THR A 193 -16.06 -2.87 -11.86
C THR A 193 -15.51 -2.37 -10.52
N PRO A 194 -15.99 -1.23 -9.96
CA PRO A 194 -15.52 -0.75 -8.65
C PRO A 194 -15.62 -1.81 -7.54
N ASN A 195 -16.77 -2.48 -7.41
CA ASN A 195 -16.97 -3.48 -6.35
C ASN A 195 -16.09 -4.72 -6.56
N ASN A 196 -15.97 -5.20 -7.80
CA ASN A 196 -15.12 -6.36 -8.08
C ASN A 196 -13.66 -6.04 -7.77
N VAL A 197 -13.19 -4.85 -8.13
CA VAL A 197 -11.83 -4.40 -7.85
C VAL A 197 -11.56 -4.32 -6.35
N VAL A 198 -12.49 -3.76 -5.55
CA VAL A 198 -12.36 -3.71 -4.09
C VAL A 198 -12.26 -5.12 -3.50
N GLY A 199 -13.16 -6.04 -3.92
CA GLY A 199 -13.12 -7.43 -3.48
C GLY A 199 -11.83 -8.15 -3.88
N ALA A 200 -11.34 -7.95 -5.10
CA ALA A 200 -10.09 -8.55 -5.55
C ALA A 200 -8.88 -8.06 -4.73
N VAL A 201 -8.82 -6.77 -4.41
CA VAL A 201 -7.78 -6.23 -3.52
C VAL A 201 -7.93 -6.79 -2.10
N PHE A 202 -9.15 -6.87 -1.58
CA PHE A 202 -9.42 -7.39 -0.23
C PHE A 202 -9.03 -8.86 -0.07
N ASN A 203 -9.10 -9.66 -1.13
CA ASN A 203 -8.72 -11.08 -1.09
C ASN A 203 -7.28 -11.33 -0.63
N GLU A 204 -6.35 -10.37 -0.78
CA GLU A 204 -5.01 -10.44 -0.17
C GLU A 204 -5.06 -10.50 1.37
N PHE A 205 -6.05 -9.83 1.96
CA PHE A 205 -6.20 -9.71 3.41
C PHE A 205 -7.02 -10.86 4.01
N ALA A 206 -7.81 -11.57 3.19
CA ALA A 206 -8.81 -12.53 3.64
C ALA A 206 -8.23 -13.75 4.38
N ASP A 207 -7.00 -14.16 4.04
CA ASP A 207 -6.30 -15.27 4.72
C ASP A 207 -5.37 -14.79 5.84
N ASN A 208 -5.34 -13.48 6.08
CA ASN A 208 -4.45 -12.81 7.02
C ASN A 208 -2.97 -13.07 6.72
N ARG A 209 -2.54 -13.25 5.48
CA ARG A 209 -1.12 -13.44 5.14
C ARG A 209 -0.67 -12.44 4.08
N VAL A 210 -0.57 -11.19 4.52
CA VAL A 210 -0.12 -10.11 3.64
C VAL A 210 1.39 -9.93 3.73
N TYR A 211 2.08 -9.93 2.60
CA TYR A 211 3.54 -9.80 2.55
C TYR A 211 3.98 -8.43 2.06
N LYS A 212 5.04 -7.91 2.69
CA LYS A 212 5.76 -6.76 2.15
C LYS A 212 6.59 -7.21 0.96
N ILE A 213 6.52 -6.46 -0.14
CA ILE A 213 7.27 -6.79 -1.35
C ILE A 213 8.78 -6.86 -1.09
N ASP A 214 9.45 -7.79 -1.78
CA ASP A 214 10.88 -8.10 -1.64
C ASP A 214 11.28 -8.66 -0.27
N THR A 215 10.30 -9.06 0.54
CA THR A 215 10.53 -9.77 1.81
C THR A 215 9.78 -11.10 1.81
N THR A 216 10.22 -12.02 2.65
CA THR A 216 9.49 -13.26 2.95
C THR A 216 8.69 -13.15 4.25
N THR A 217 8.67 -11.97 4.86
CA THR A 217 8.06 -11.74 6.16
C THR A 217 6.62 -11.27 5.94
N ALA A 218 5.67 -12.04 6.48
CA ALA A 218 4.29 -11.59 6.56
C ALA A 218 4.22 -10.39 7.52
N LEU A 219 3.45 -9.38 7.15
CA LEU A 219 3.08 -8.28 8.04
C LEU A 219 2.25 -8.87 9.20
N ARG A 220 2.46 -8.36 10.40
CA ARG A 220 1.87 -8.93 11.63
C ARG A 220 0.89 -7.98 12.30
N TYR A 221 -0.12 -8.52 12.95
CA TYR A 221 -0.88 -7.78 13.93
C TYR A 221 -0.06 -7.68 15.23
N LYS A 222 0.01 -6.51 15.89
CA LYS A 222 0.74 -6.34 17.17
C LYS A 222 -0.16 -5.91 18.32
N HIS A 223 0.07 -6.51 19.49
CA HIS A 223 -0.62 -6.27 20.76
C HIS A 223 -0.24 -4.92 21.43
N VAL A 224 -1.07 -4.47 22.39
CA VAL A 224 -1.25 -3.17 23.11
C VAL A 224 -0.09 -2.17 23.30
N THR A 225 1.17 -2.52 23.09
CA THR A 225 2.31 -1.62 23.33
C THR A 225 2.72 -0.80 22.11
N ALA A 226 2.16 -1.09 20.95
CA ALA A 226 2.32 -0.25 19.76
C ALA A 226 1.41 0.98 19.82
N ASP A 227 1.87 2.09 19.22
CA ASP A 227 1.06 3.30 19.06
C ASP A 227 -0.28 2.93 18.37
N PRO A 228 -1.45 3.22 18.97
CA PRO A 228 -2.73 2.92 18.34
C PRO A 228 -2.94 3.66 17.00
N ASN A 229 -2.12 4.65 16.69
CA ASN A 229 -2.26 5.51 15.53
C ASN A 229 -1.43 5.12 14.30
N MET A 230 -0.97 3.86 14.20
CA MET A 230 -0.11 3.44 13.08
C MET A 230 -0.71 3.74 11.71
N THR A 231 0.16 4.19 10.82
CA THR A 231 -0.08 4.47 9.40
C THR A 231 0.44 3.33 8.53
N THR A 232 0.10 3.34 7.24
CA THR A 232 0.70 2.42 6.25
C THR A 232 2.23 2.48 6.24
N ALA A 233 2.80 3.68 6.44
CA ALA A 233 4.25 3.85 6.46
C ALA A 233 4.89 3.06 7.61
N GLU A 234 4.32 3.19 8.81
CA GLU A 234 4.78 2.52 10.02
C GLU A 234 4.52 1.02 9.94
N LEU A 235 3.35 0.58 9.44
CA LEU A 235 3.09 -0.85 9.21
C LEU A 235 4.13 -1.48 8.29
N LEU A 236 4.47 -0.82 7.18
CA LEU A 236 5.46 -1.33 6.22
C LEU A 236 6.90 -1.23 6.75
N GLN A 237 7.19 -0.26 7.61
CA GLN A 237 8.51 -0.08 8.20
C GLN A 237 8.77 -1.10 9.31
N ASP A 238 7.83 -1.23 10.24
CA ASP A 238 7.94 -2.07 11.43
C ASP A 238 7.54 -3.53 11.19
N GLU A 239 6.88 -3.79 10.05
CA GLU A 239 6.35 -5.10 9.66
C GLU A 239 5.31 -5.65 10.64
N TYR A 240 4.69 -4.75 11.40
CA TYR A 240 3.55 -5.02 12.24
C TYR A 240 2.64 -3.81 12.40
N GLY A 241 1.38 -4.01 12.81
CA GLY A 241 0.48 -2.92 13.16
C GLY A 241 -0.83 -3.34 13.82
N GLN A 242 -1.64 -2.35 14.20
CA GLN A 242 -3.00 -2.55 14.75
C GLN A 242 -4.06 -2.31 13.66
N CYS A 243 -5.34 -2.47 14.00
CA CYS A 243 -6.47 -2.37 13.06
C CYS A 243 -6.45 -1.07 12.23
N LYS A 244 -6.01 0.06 12.82
CA LYS A 244 -5.82 1.30 12.07
C LYS A 244 -4.76 1.20 10.99
N GLY A 245 -3.57 0.67 11.30
CA GLY A 245 -2.49 0.51 10.32
C GLY A 245 -2.89 -0.41 9.15
N TRP A 246 -3.61 -1.49 9.46
CA TRP A 246 -4.18 -2.40 8.45
C TRP A 246 -5.27 -1.72 7.60
N SER A 247 -6.14 -0.93 8.22
CA SER A 247 -7.17 -0.15 7.51
C SER A 247 -6.58 0.96 6.64
N ASP A 248 -5.54 1.65 7.12
CA ASP A 248 -4.74 2.60 6.35
C ASP A 248 -4.14 1.91 5.12
N PHE A 249 -3.56 0.72 5.31
CA PHE A 249 -2.91 -0.01 4.23
C PHE A 249 -3.88 -0.50 3.15
N PHE A 250 -5.02 -1.06 3.55
CA PHE A 250 -6.06 -1.46 2.59
C PHE A 250 -6.65 -0.24 1.86
N ASN A 251 -7.00 0.83 2.59
CA ASN A 251 -7.52 2.05 1.98
C ASN A 251 -6.53 2.71 1.01
N ASP A 252 -5.24 2.78 1.37
CA ASP A 252 -4.19 3.29 0.48
C ASP A 252 -4.05 2.43 -0.78
N THR A 253 -4.24 1.12 -0.67
CA THR A 253 -4.24 0.20 -1.82
C THR A 253 -5.42 0.48 -2.76
N LEU A 254 -6.62 0.73 -2.21
CA LEU A 254 -7.78 1.14 -3.02
C LEU A 254 -7.57 2.50 -3.68
N LEU A 255 -7.00 3.47 -2.97
CA LEU A 255 -6.70 4.80 -3.51
C LEU A 255 -5.63 4.72 -4.61
N ALA A 256 -4.59 3.90 -4.43
CA ALA A 256 -3.57 3.66 -5.44
C ALA A 256 -4.14 3.04 -6.72
N GLN A 257 -5.20 2.23 -6.61
CA GLN A 257 -5.89 1.65 -7.78
C GLN A 257 -6.97 2.57 -8.38
N GLY A 258 -7.25 3.72 -7.76
CA GLY A 258 -8.38 4.59 -8.12
C GLY A 258 -9.74 3.91 -7.91
N ALA A 259 -9.78 2.91 -7.02
CA ALA A 259 -10.99 2.21 -6.61
C ALA A 259 -11.76 2.95 -5.51
N ALA A 260 -11.07 3.84 -4.81
CA ALA A 260 -11.62 4.78 -3.85
C ALA A 260 -11.36 6.22 -4.30
N SER A 261 -12.25 7.15 -3.94
CA SER A 261 -12.11 8.59 -4.20
C SER A 261 -11.57 9.38 -3.00
N GLY A 262 -11.46 8.76 -1.82
CA GLY A 262 -11.04 9.43 -0.60
C GLY A 262 -10.84 8.46 0.57
N ASN A 263 -10.76 9.01 1.77
CA ASN A 263 -10.65 8.22 2.98
C ASN A 263 -11.95 7.48 3.25
N ASN A 264 -11.96 6.16 3.02
CA ASN A 264 -13.09 5.27 3.32
C ASN A 264 -12.95 4.57 4.67
N LYS A 265 -11.95 4.95 5.47
CA LYS A 265 -11.78 4.37 6.80
C LYS A 265 -12.86 4.90 7.71
N SER A 266 -13.38 4.02 8.55
CA SER A 266 -14.30 4.38 9.61
C SER A 266 -13.85 3.77 10.91
N GLU A 267 -14.02 4.53 11.98
CA GLU A 267 -13.81 4.04 13.33
C GLU A 267 -15.13 3.49 13.86
N ILE A 268 -15.12 2.23 14.29
CA ILE A 268 -16.21 1.61 15.04
C ILE A 268 -15.92 1.78 16.52
N VAL A 269 -16.83 2.47 17.21
CA VAL A 269 -16.81 2.61 18.66
C VAL A 269 -18.16 2.22 19.27
N ALA A 270 -18.10 1.64 20.46
CA ALA A 270 -19.29 1.39 21.24
C ALA A 270 -19.89 2.72 21.71
N LYS A 271 -21.19 2.93 21.51
CA LYS A 271 -21.93 4.12 21.98
C LYS A 271 -22.79 3.78 23.20
N GLY A 272 -22.84 4.71 24.15
CA GLY A 272 -23.61 4.58 25.39
C GLY A 272 -22.79 5.09 26.58
N ILE A 273 -23.47 5.62 27.60
CA ILE A 273 -22.87 6.54 28.59
C ILE A 273 -21.80 5.87 29.50
N THR A 274 -21.58 4.56 29.39
CA THR A 274 -20.64 3.85 30.29
C THR A 274 -19.89 2.66 29.67
N VAL A 275 -19.78 2.55 28.35
CA VAL A 275 -19.01 1.45 27.72
C VAL A 275 -17.58 1.91 27.46
N THR A 276 -16.60 1.19 28.02
CA THR A 276 -15.16 1.47 27.84
C THR A 276 -14.64 0.84 26.54
N GLY A 277 -15.25 -0.24 26.08
CA GLY A 277 -14.90 -0.91 24.83
C GLY A 277 -15.66 -2.22 24.62
N PHE A 278 -15.19 -3.04 23.69
CA PHE A 278 -15.82 -4.29 23.29
C PHE A 278 -14.88 -5.44 23.03
N ILE A 279 -15.41 -6.63 23.27
CA ILE A 279 -14.68 -7.87 23.30
C ILE A 279 -14.93 -8.63 22.00
N VAL A 280 -13.89 -9.16 21.38
CA VAL A 280 -14.04 -9.92 20.13
C VAL A 280 -14.59 -11.32 20.36
N ASN A 281 -15.34 -11.84 19.39
CA ASN A 281 -15.90 -13.20 19.38
C ASN A 281 -14.81 -14.28 19.43
N ASN A 282 -14.36 -14.60 20.65
CA ASN A 282 -13.42 -15.68 20.91
C ASN A 282 -13.40 -16.16 22.38
N TYR A 283 -14.57 -16.12 23.03
CA TYR A 283 -14.69 -16.39 24.46
C TYR A 283 -15.68 -17.51 24.75
N ASP A 284 -15.27 -18.44 25.62
CA ASP A 284 -16.16 -19.38 26.29
C ASP A 284 -16.69 -18.71 27.55
N PHE A 285 -17.99 -18.45 27.52
CA PHE A 285 -18.74 -17.90 28.63
C PHE A 285 -19.32 -19.06 29.42
N LYS A 286 -18.74 -19.35 30.60
CA LYS A 286 -19.33 -20.27 31.57
C LYS A 286 -20.65 -19.69 32.11
N ALA A 287 -21.36 -20.50 32.92
CA ALA A 287 -22.63 -20.10 33.52
C ALA A 287 -22.58 -18.68 34.08
N ALA A 288 -23.41 -17.80 33.51
CA ALA A 288 -23.49 -16.41 33.93
C ALA A 288 -23.88 -16.34 35.40
N LYS A 289 -23.22 -15.46 36.16
CA LYS A 289 -23.69 -15.10 37.50
C LYS A 289 -24.52 -13.85 37.35
N ILE A 290 -25.80 -13.91 37.75
CA ILE A 290 -26.57 -12.69 37.99
C ILE A 290 -25.95 -12.06 39.23
N PHE A 291 -25.21 -10.97 39.07
CA PHE A 291 -24.81 -10.16 40.21
C PHE A 291 -26.04 -9.38 40.66
N ALA A 292 -26.48 -9.63 41.89
CA ALA A 292 -27.66 -8.99 42.49
C ALA A 292 -27.49 -7.47 42.71
N GLU A 293 -26.32 -6.92 42.37
CA GLU A 293 -25.93 -5.52 42.62
C GLU A 293 -26.21 -4.58 41.44
N LEU A 294 -26.72 -5.08 40.32
CA LEU A 294 -27.14 -4.24 39.21
C LEU A 294 -28.39 -3.44 39.55
N SER A 295 -28.39 -2.14 39.25
CA SER A 295 -29.60 -1.32 39.29
C SER A 295 -30.69 -1.95 38.41
N ALA A 296 -31.96 -1.74 38.73
CA ALA A 296 -33.09 -2.31 37.98
C ALA A 296 -33.06 -1.97 36.47
N SER A 297 -32.35 -0.92 36.05
CA SER A 297 -32.12 -0.56 34.64
C SER A 297 -31.15 -1.49 33.90
N ASP A 298 -30.26 -2.17 34.62
CA ASP A 298 -29.15 -2.94 34.06
C ASP A 298 -29.44 -4.46 34.03
N GLN A 299 -30.59 -4.90 34.54
CA GLN A 299 -31.04 -6.31 34.58
C GLN A 299 -31.28 -6.95 33.19
N THR A 300 -31.09 -6.22 32.09
CA THR A 300 -31.20 -6.73 30.71
C THR A 300 -29.90 -7.34 30.18
N TYR A 301 -28.81 -7.28 30.95
CA TYR A 301 -27.50 -7.82 30.58
C TYR A 301 -27.10 -8.94 31.53
N TRP A 302 -26.58 -10.03 30.95
CA TRP A 302 -25.78 -10.96 31.73
C TRP A 302 -24.41 -10.34 31.95
N GLN A 303 -23.87 -10.54 33.16
CA GLN A 303 -22.53 -10.11 33.52
C GLN A 303 -21.63 -11.32 33.72
N TRP A 304 -20.41 -11.21 33.21
CA TRP A 304 -19.33 -12.14 33.49
C TRP A 304 -18.12 -11.38 33.98
N LYS A 305 -17.54 -11.84 35.07
CA LYS A 305 -16.24 -11.35 35.51
C LYS A 305 -15.16 -12.07 34.69
N LEU A 306 -14.23 -11.28 34.13
CA LEU A 306 -13.02 -11.81 33.49
C LEU A 306 -12.27 -12.72 34.48
N ASP A 307 -11.65 -13.80 34.01
CA ASP A 307 -10.92 -14.83 34.79
C ASP A 307 -11.77 -15.85 35.59
N ASP A 308 -12.89 -15.44 36.21
CA ASP A 308 -13.72 -16.36 37.00
C ASP A 308 -14.58 -17.27 36.11
N ASN A 309 -15.20 -16.71 35.06
CA ASN A 309 -16.21 -17.40 34.25
C ASN A 309 -16.05 -17.22 32.74
N VAL A 310 -15.02 -16.52 32.28
CA VAL A 310 -14.78 -16.26 30.86
C VAL A 310 -13.34 -16.59 30.52
N ARG A 311 -13.15 -17.48 29.55
CA ARG A 311 -11.82 -17.86 29.04
C ARG A 311 -11.76 -17.63 27.55
N THR A 312 -10.62 -17.16 27.05
CA THR A 312 -10.37 -17.15 25.61
C THR A 312 -10.33 -18.60 25.12
N THR A 313 -11.13 -18.93 24.10
CA THR A 313 -11.28 -20.32 23.62
C THR A 313 -10.20 -20.78 22.67
N VAL A 314 -9.45 -19.84 22.12
CA VAL A 314 -8.58 -20.10 20.99
C VAL A 314 -7.30 -19.35 21.23
N SER A 315 -6.20 -20.10 21.30
CA SER A 315 -4.91 -19.64 20.78
C SER A 315 -5.16 -19.43 19.30
N MET A 316 -5.57 -18.21 18.94
CA MET A 316 -5.86 -17.95 17.54
C MET A 316 -4.52 -18.06 16.82
N ASP A 317 -4.38 -19.03 15.91
CA ASP A 317 -3.23 -19.21 15.01
C ASP A 317 -3.11 -17.98 14.09
N TRP A 318 -2.67 -16.84 14.64
CA TRP A 318 -2.43 -15.61 13.89
C TRP A 318 -0.99 -15.57 13.40
N GLN A 319 -0.84 -14.96 12.23
CA GLN A 319 0.32 -14.44 11.45
C GLN A 319 1.78 -14.72 11.87
N SER A 320 2.09 -15.04 13.12
CA SER A 320 3.44 -15.25 13.61
C SER A 320 3.70 -16.64 14.23
N GLY A 321 2.68 -17.45 14.52
CA GLY A 321 2.87 -18.66 15.33
C GLY A 321 3.45 -18.37 16.71
N ASP A 322 3.47 -17.09 17.10
CA ASP A 322 4.08 -16.59 18.33
C ASP A 322 2.94 -16.23 19.29
N VAL A 323 2.62 -17.17 20.17
CA VAL A 323 1.58 -17.04 21.21
C VAL A 323 1.81 -15.85 22.16
N ALA A 324 3.01 -15.25 22.16
CA ALA A 324 3.29 -14.02 22.90
C ALA A 324 2.64 -12.76 22.28
N ASN A 325 2.12 -12.86 21.05
CA ASN A 325 1.55 -11.75 20.27
C ASN A 325 0.08 -11.97 19.91
N GLU A 326 -0.68 -12.69 20.73
CA GLU A 326 -2.14 -12.78 20.54
C GLU A 326 -2.73 -11.36 20.50
N PRO A 327 -3.60 -11.02 19.52
CA PRO A 327 -4.22 -9.71 19.46
C PRO A 327 -5.05 -9.48 20.71
N THR A 328 -5.18 -8.20 21.07
CA THR A 328 -5.93 -7.81 22.27
C THR A 328 -7.33 -8.37 22.09
N THR A 329 -7.88 -8.99 23.11
CA THR A 329 -9.26 -9.49 23.02
C THR A 329 -10.27 -8.42 23.44
N GLN A 330 -9.77 -7.24 23.78
CA GLN A 330 -10.47 -6.07 24.27
C GLN A 330 -10.09 -4.84 23.44
N PHE A 331 -11.06 -4.22 22.77
CA PHE A 331 -10.89 -3.02 21.94
C PHE A 331 -11.66 -1.82 22.46
N ARG A 332 -11.00 -0.68 22.68
CA ARG A 332 -11.71 0.59 22.95
C ARG A 332 -12.40 1.11 21.68
N ASN A 333 -11.73 0.88 20.54
CA ASN A 333 -12.15 1.25 19.20
C ASN A 333 -11.61 0.22 18.21
N HIS A 334 -12.16 0.21 17.00
CA HIS A 334 -11.68 -0.63 15.92
C HIS A 334 -11.85 0.04 14.57
N TRP A 335 -10.84 -0.07 13.72
CA TRP A 335 -10.84 0.58 12.42
C TRP A 335 -11.17 -0.43 11.33
N VAL A 336 -12.03 -0.01 10.42
CA VAL A 336 -12.46 -0.75 9.24
C VAL A 336 -12.44 0.16 8.01
N VAL A 337 -12.64 -0.41 6.83
CA VAL A 337 -12.82 0.35 5.58
C VAL A 337 -14.24 0.11 5.06
N VAL A 338 -15.01 1.17 4.84
CA VAL A 338 -16.40 1.10 4.37
C VAL A 338 -16.48 1.57 2.92
N VAL A 339 -16.86 0.68 2.00
CA VAL A 339 -17.02 1.01 0.59
C VAL A 339 -18.41 0.62 0.13
N ASN A 340 -19.19 1.59 -0.36
CA ASN A 340 -20.56 1.39 -0.85
C ASN A 340 -21.48 0.70 0.18
N GLY A 341 -21.31 1.02 1.47
CA GLY A 341 -22.08 0.42 2.58
C GLY A 341 -21.57 -0.95 3.04
N HIS A 342 -20.61 -1.55 2.33
CA HIS A 342 -19.95 -2.79 2.73
C HIS A 342 -18.77 -2.51 3.64
N ILE A 343 -18.60 -3.30 4.70
CA ILE A 343 -17.55 -3.16 5.70
C ILE A 343 -16.46 -4.18 5.43
N TYR A 344 -15.22 -3.72 5.30
CA TYR A 344 -14.03 -4.56 5.15
C TYR A 344 -13.14 -4.40 6.38
N ASP A 345 -12.80 -5.52 7.02
CA ASP A 345 -11.92 -5.59 8.17
C ASP A 345 -10.59 -6.27 7.77
N PRO A 346 -9.62 -5.49 7.24
CA PRO A 346 -8.36 -6.04 6.75
C PRO A 346 -7.45 -6.55 7.87
N SER A 347 -7.70 -6.14 9.12
CA SER A 347 -6.97 -6.70 10.27
C SER A 347 -7.38 -8.11 10.63
N TYR A 348 -8.61 -8.51 10.27
CA TYR A 348 -9.16 -9.81 10.58
C TYR A 348 -9.44 -10.69 9.35
N GLY A 349 -9.26 -10.15 8.14
CA GLY A 349 -9.52 -10.85 6.89
C GLY A 349 -11.00 -11.17 6.68
N LYS A 350 -11.89 -10.34 7.22
CA LYS A 350 -13.36 -10.52 7.12
C LYS A 350 -14.05 -9.29 6.58
N ASP A 351 -15.18 -9.49 5.92
CA ASP A 351 -16.02 -8.43 5.39
C ASP A 351 -17.50 -8.71 5.68
N PHE A 352 -18.32 -7.66 5.68
CA PHE A 352 -19.69 -7.68 6.17
C PHE A 352 -20.58 -6.74 5.37
N ASN A 353 -21.82 -7.14 5.10
CA ASN A 353 -22.78 -6.33 4.37
C ASN A 353 -23.42 -5.23 5.23
N SER A 354 -23.26 -5.30 6.54
CA SER A 354 -23.82 -4.32 7.47
C SER A 354 -23.08 -4.30 8.82
N LEU A 355 -23.26 -3.21 9.56
CA LEU A 355 -22.73 -3.09 10.92
C LEU A 355 -23.35 -4.12 11.88
N ALA A 356 -24.61 -4.51 11.66
CA ALA A 356 -25.26 -5.56 12.44
C ALA A 356 -24.64 -6.94 12.21
N GLU A 357 -24.26 -7.24 10.96
CA GLU A 357 -23.55 -8.47 10.61
C GLU A 357 -22.12 -8.48 11.19
N TRP A 358 -21.40 -7.36 11.05
CA TRP A 358 -20.09 -7.16 11.68
C TRP A 358 -20.20 -7.40 13.20
N GLU A 359 -21.16 -6.76 13.86
CA GLU A 359 -21.36 -6.90 15.30
C GLU A 359 -21.62 -8.36 15.71
N ALA A 360 -22.56 -9.03 15.04
CA ALA A 360 -22.91 -10.41 15.36
C ALA A 360 -21.72 -11.36 15.18
N ALA A 361 -20.86 -11.12 14.19
CA ALA A 361 -19.71 -11.94 13.87
C ALA A 361 -18.46 -11.59 14.68
N ALA A 362 -18.28 -10.31 15.05
CA ALA A 362 -17.05 -9.81 15.65
C ALA A 362 -17.16 -9.55 17.16
N VAL A 363 -18.35 -9.28 17.72
CA VAL A 363 -18.49 -8.81 19.11
C VAL A 363 -19.08 -9.90 20.01
N ALA A 364 -18.32 -10.29 21.04
CA ALA A 364 -18.75 -11.23 22.08
C ALA A 364 -19.50 -10.56 23.23
N GLY A 365 -19.22 -9.28 23.47
CA GLY A 365 -19.78 -8.49 24.56
C GLY A 365 -19.11 -7.12 24.64
N VAL A 366 -19.61 -6.28 25.54
CA VAL A 366 -19.03 -4.97 25.87
C VAL A 366 -18.52 -4.98 27.30
N TRP A 367 -17.52 -4.18 27.65
CA TRP A 367 -17.13 -4.03 29.06
C TRP A 367 -17.30 -2.60 29.55
N LYS A 368 -17.53 -2.52 30.85
CA LYS A 368 -17.68 -1.28 31.61
C LYS A 368 -16.70 -1.34 32.76
N GLY A 369 -15.80 -0.36 32.84
CA GLY A 369 -14.92 -0.23 34.00
C GLY A 369 -13.61 0.49 33.74
N ASP A 370 -13.05 1.02 34.83
CA ASP A 370 -11.63 1.33 34.99
C ASP A 370 -10.87 0.00 35.10
N GLU A 371 -9.60 -0.03 34.67
CA GLU A 371 -8.78 -1.22 34.36
C GLU A 371 -8.62 -2.29 35.48
N GLY A 372 -9.23 -2.11 36.65
CA GLY A 372 -9.10 -2.99 37.83
C GLY A 372 -10.18 -4.07 38.05
N SER A 373 -11.30 -4.09 37.31
CA SER A 373 -12.31 -5.18 37.38
C SER A 373 -13.24 -5.21 36.15
N PRO A 374 -12.79 -5.76 35.00
CA PRO A 374 -13.60 -5.80 33.80
C PRO A 374 -14.76 -6.81 33.95
N TYR A 375 -15.97 -6.29 34.09
CA TYR A 375 -17.19 -7.05 33.85
C TYR A 375 -17.53 -6.99 32.37
N ILE A 376 -17.77 -8.15 31.77
CA ILE A 376 -18.27 -8.29 30.41
C ILE A 376 -19.79 -8.31 30.50
N HIS A 377 -20.43 -7.44 29.74
CA HIS A 377 -21.86 -7.38 29.56
C HIS A 377 -22.19 -7.99 28.19
N LYS A 378 -23.03 -9.01 28.18
CA LYS A 378 -23.62 -9.58 26.95
C LYS A 378 -25.13 -9.57 27.12
N ARG A 379 -25.86 -9.24 26.05
CA ARG A 379 -27.33 -9.29 26.09
C ARG A 379 -27.82 -10.73 26.17
N VAL A 380 -28.95 -10.90 26.84
CA VAL A 380 -29.62 -12.18 27.10
C VAL A 380 -30.31 -12.72 25.84
N SER A 381 -30.79 -11.83 24.97
CA SER A 381 -31.43 -12.14 23.69
C SER A 381 -30.49 -11.84 22.53
N GLY A 382 -30.61 -12.56 21.42
CA GLY A 382 -29.86 -12.32 20.16
C GLY A 382 -30.17 -10.98 19.46
N GLU A 383 -30.56 -9.97 20.23
CA GLU A 383 -30.68 -8.59 19.81
C GLU A 383 -29.29 -7.95 19.73
N THR A 384 -29.02 -7.26 18.63
CA THR A 384 -27.84 -6.41 18.46
C THR A 384 -27.72 -5.41 19.60
N LEU A 385 -26.50 -5.19 20.13
CA LEU A 385 -26.15 -4.12 21.06
C LEU A 385 -26.24 -2.80 20.29
N THR A 386 -27.46 -2.39 19.97
CA THR A 386 -27.78 -1.32 19.03
C THR A 386 -27.39 0.04 19.59
N ARG A 387 -26.10 0.34 19.62
CA ARG A 387 -25.47 1.67 19.66
C ARG A 387 -24.02 1.51 19.22
N TRP A 388 -23.80 1.24 17.93
CA TRP A 388 -22.50 1.44 17.29
C TRP A 388 -22.60 2.66 16.40
N ALA A 389 -21.48 3.33 16.18
CA ALA A 389 -21.40 4.28 15.09
C ALA A 389 -20.08 4.16 14.36
N LEU A 390 -20.19 4.40 13.07
CA LEU A 390 -19.08 4.67 12.18
C LEU A 390 -18.81 6.18 12.27
N PHE A 391 -17.58 6.53 12.63
CA PHE A 391 -17.08 7.90 12.62
C PHE A 391 -16.14 8.13 11.44
#